data_AF-A0A8J6VNG7-F1
#
_entry.id   AF-A0A8J6VNG7-F1
#
_cell.length_a   1.000
_cell.length_b   1.000
_cell.length_c   1.000
_cell.angle_alpha   90.00
_cell.angle_beta   90.00
_cell.angle_gamma   90.00
#
_symmetry.space_group_name_H-M   'P 1'
#
loop_
_entity.id
_entity.type
_entity.pdbx_description
1 polymer ?
#
loop_
_entity_poly.entity_id
_entity_poly.type
_entity_poly.pdbx_seq_one_letter_code
_entity_poly.pdbx_strand_id
1 'polypeptide(L)'
;MSTRSGFRDDCRRYFAAGDRVVVRFRSVQTHAKEFFGVAATNRNITFIETHVMRLRDGKIVENVVSATNLEFEMLMAPVLTPLILK
;
A
#
# COMPACT_ATOMS: atom_id res chain seq x y z
N MET A 1 0.83 -16.81 -21.52
CA MET A 1 1.01 -15.39 -21.10
C MET A 1 0.91 -15.35 -19.58
N SER A 2 2.03 -15.09 -18.89
CA SER A 2 2.10 -15.11 -17.42
C SER A 2 1.45 -13.84 -16.85
N THR A 3 0.27 -13.98 -16.26
CA THR A 3 -0.32 -12.98 -15.37
C THR A 3 0.53 -12.94 -14.10
N ARG A 4 1.53 -12.05 -14.04
CA ARG A 4 2.28 -11.77 -12.80
C ARG A 4 1.34 -11.08 -11.81
N SER A 5 0.51 -11.85 -11.10
CA SER A 5 -0.15 -11.40 -9.89
C SER A 5 0.88 -11.34 -8.77
N GLY A 6 1.22 -10.14 -8.30
CA GLY A 6 2.14 -9.96 -7.19
C GLY A 6 2.43 -8.50 -6.90
N PHE A 7 2.77 -8.22 -5.66
CA PHE A 7 3.30 -6.92 -5.25
C PHE A 7 4.72 -6.80 -5.79
N ARG A 8 5.02 -5.66 -6.41
CA ARG A 8 6.38 -5.30 -6.76
C ARG A 8 6.78 -4.09 -5.94
N ASP A 9 7.47 -4.36 -4.84
CA ASP A 9 7.95 -3.34 -3.92
C ASP A 9 9.40 -2.98 -4.24
N ASP A 10 9.62 -1.71 -4.52
CA ASP A 10 10.95 -1.13 -4.72
C ASP A 10 11.29 -0.29 -3.49
N CYS A 11 12.07 -0.89 -2.59
CA CYS A 11 12.57 -0.24 -1.39
C CYS A 11 14.04 0.14 -1.60
N ARG A 12 14.26 1.39 -2.03
CA ARG A 12 15.63 1.90 -2.27
C ARG A 12 16.20 2.69 -1.11
N ARG A 13 15.36 3.17 -0.20
CA ARG A 13 15.77 4.10 0.86
C ARG A 13 15.12 3.72 2.18
N TYR A 14 15.98 3.52 3.16
CA TYR A 14 15.63 3.33 4.55
C TYR A 14 16.61 4.13 5.41
N PHE A 15 16.13 4.60 6.55
CA PHE A 15 16.91 5.35 7.53
C PHE A 15 16.64 4.76 8.90
N ALA A 16 17.67 4.60 9.72
CA ALA A 16 17.55 4.14 11.09
C ALA A 16 18.14 5.20 12.02
N ALA A 17 17.44 5.49 13.12
CA ALA A 17 17.91 6.40 14.15
C ALA A 17 17.42 5.90 15.52
N GLY A 18 18.36 5.50 16.37
CA GLY A 18 18.04 4.92 17.68
C GLY A 18 17.19 3.65 17.56
N ASP A 19 16.01 3.67 18.17
CA ASP A 19 15.03 2.58 18.14
C ASP A 19 14.03 2.67 16.99
N ARG A 20 14.20 3.61 16.05
CA ARG A 20 13.26 3.81 14.94
C ARG A 20 13.90 3.55 13.58
N VAL A 21 13.09 2.98 12.69
CA VAL A 21 13.43 2.73 11.29
C VAL A 21 12.35 3.33 10.41
N VAL A 22 12.75 4.18 9.48
CA VAL A 22 11.89 4.74 8.44
C VAL A 22 12.20 4.04 7.13
N VAL A 23 11.17 3.49 6.49
CA VAL A 23 11.28 2.87 5.18
C VAL A 23 10.33 3.57 4.23
N ARG A 24 10.81 3.96 3.05
CA ARG A 24 9.95 4.43 1.96
C ARG A 24 10.10 3.53 0.76
N PHE A 25 8.99 2.99 0.27
CA PHE A 25 8.98 2.11 -0.88
C PHE A 25 7.89 2.49 -1.88
N ARG A 26 8.11 2.11 -3.14
CA ARG A 26 7.12 2.19 -4.19
C ARG A 26 6.59 0.78 -4.45
N SER A 27 5.31 0.54 -4.21
CA SER A 27 4.64 -0.70 -4.59
C SER A 27 3.89 -0.51 -5.90
N VAL A 28 3.97 -1.49 -6.79
CA VAL A 28 3.09 -1.57 -7.97
C VAL A 28 2.34 -2.89 -7.92
N GLN A 29 1.02 -2.81 -8.05
CA GLN A 29 0.12 -3.96 -8.01
C GLN A 29 -0.83 -3.96 -9.19
N THR A 30 -1.21 -5.14 -9.67
CA THR A 30 -2.27 -5.26 -10.68
C THR A 30 -3.58 -5.65 -10.01
N HIS A 31 -4.65 -4.88 -10.25
CA HIS A 31 -6.01 -5.23 -9.83
C HIS A 31 -6.58 -6.34 -10.73
N ALA A 32 -6.06 -7.55 -10.55
CA ALA A 32 -6.29 -8.70 -11.43
C ALA A 32 -7.52 -9.53 -11.05
N LYS A 33 -8.12 -9.28 -9.89
CA LYS A 33 -9.27 -10.01 -9.35
C LYS A 33 -10.24 -9.01 -8.73
N GLU A 34 -11.49 -9.42 -8.58
CA GLU A 34 -12.46 -8.66 -7.83
C GLU A 34 -11.95 -8.35 -6.41
N PHE A 35 -12.15 -7.11 -5.98
CA PHE A 35 -11.71 -6.63 -4.68
C PHE A 35 -12.82 -5.78 -4.04
N PHE A 36 -13.34 -6.23 -2.89
CA PHE A 36 -14.42 -5.57 -2.15
C PHE A 36 -15.63 -5.16 -3.02
N GLY A 37 -16.04 -6.03 -3.95
CA GLY A 37 -17.17 -5.78 -4.85
C GLY A 37 -16.85 -4.90 -6.07
N VAL A 38 -15.61 -4.44 -6.24
CA VAL A 38 -15.14 -3.81 -7.48
C VAL A 38 -14.61 -4.90 -8.40
N ALA A 39 -15.21 -5.04 -9.59
CA ALA A 39 -14.77 -6.00 -10.59
C ALA A 39 -13.31 -5.77 -11.03
N ALA A 40 -12.60 -6.84 -11.38
CA ALA A 40 -11.20 -6.78 -11.82
C ALA A 40 -11.02 -5.80 -12.98
N THR A 41 -10.18 -4.78 -12.80
CA THR A 41 -9.94 -3.75 -13.83
C THR A 41 -8.67 -4.00 -14.63
N ASN A 42 -7.82 -4.94 -14.20
CA ASN A 42 -6.49 -5.22 -14.76
C ASN A 42 -5.55 -4.00 -14.84
N ARG A 43 -5.87 -2.92 -14.11
CA ARG A 43 -5.03 -1.74 -14.03
C ARG A 43 -3.88 -1.98 -13.07
N ASN A 44 -2.74 -1.38 -13.38
CA ASN A 44 -1.64 -1.25 -12.43
C ASN A 44 -1.93 -0.05 -11.52
N ILE A 45 -1.84 -0.29 -10.22
CA ILE A 45 -2.03 0.68 -9.14
C ILE A 45 -0.67 0.87 -8.50
N THR A 46 -0.25 2.13 -8.39
CA THR A 46 0.98 2.49 -7.67
C THR A 46 0.64 2.97 -6.27
N PHE A 47 1.34 2.42 -5.28
CA PHE A 47 1.40 2.94 -3.93
C PHE A 47 2.78 3.51 -3.64
N ILE A 48 2.83 4.63 -2.94
CA ILE A 48 4.07 5.16 -2.37
C ILE A 48 3.86 5.22 -0.87
N GLU A 49 4.52 4.32 -0.15
CA GLU A 49 4.29 4.13 1.28
C GLU A 49 5.54 4.49 2.07
N THR A 50 5.33 5.11 3.23
CA THR A 50 6.35 5.44 4.22
C THR A 50 5.93 4.82 5.55
N HIS A 51 6.76 3.93 6.05
CA HIS A 51 6.57 3.23 7.32
C HIS A 51 7.57 3.79 8.32
N VAL A 52 7.09 4.30 9.45
CA VAL A 52 7.91 4.68 10.60
C VAL A 52 7.69 3.63 11.67
N MET A 53 8.67 2.76 11.83
CA MET A 53 8.63 1.62 12.74
C MET A 53 9.48 1.91 13.98
N ARG A 54 9.00 1.52 15.16
CA ARG A 54 9.81 1.47 16.39
C ARG A 54 10.11 0.03 16.74
N LEU A 55 11.35 -0.27 17.06
CA LEU A 55 11.84 -1.59 17.40
C LEU A 55 12.18 -1.69 18.89
N ARG A 56 11.90 -2.85 19.49
CA ARG A 56 12.34 -3.23 20.83
C ARG A 56 12.58 -4.74 20.83
N ASP A 57 13.72 -5.17 21.37
CA ASP A 57 14.10 -6.59 21.44
C ASP A 57 13.99 -7.33 20.09
N GLY A 58 14.39 -6.63 19.01
CA GLY A 58 14.32 -7.15 17.64
C GLY A 58 12.92 -7.23 17.02
N LYS A 59 11.88 -6.74 17.72
CA LYS A 59 10.48 -6.75 17.24
C LYS A 59 9.99 -5.35 16.93
N ILE A 60 9.13 -5.21 15.93
CA ILE A 60 8.40 -3.98 15.65
C ILE A 60 7.30 -3.85 16.71
N VAL A 61 7.39 -2.84 17.55
CA VAL A 61 6.41 -2.55 18.62
C VAL A 61 5.46 -1.41 18.27
N GLU A 62 5.73 -0.70 17.17
CA GLU A 62 4.90 0.38 16.63
C GLU A 62 5.20 0.52 15.13
N ASN A 63 4.16 0.77 14.33
CA ASN A 63 4.31 1.10 12.91
C ASN A 63 3.27 2.16 12.52
N VAL A 64 3.74 3.34 12.16
CA VAL A 64 2.90 4.41 11.60
C VAL A 64 3.11 4.44 10.10
N VAL A 65 2.03 4.27 9.34
CA VAL A 65 2.06 4.19 7.88
C VAL A 65 1.42 5.45 7.29
N SER A 66 2.11 6.05 6.33
CA SER A 66 1.56 7.07 5.45
C SER A 66 1.72 6.61 4.01
N ALA A 67 0.64 6.65 3.24
CA ALA A 67 0.63 6.18 1.86
C ALA A 67 0.06 7.26 0.94
N THR A 68 0.62 7.38 -0.27
CA THR A 68 -0.09 7.95 -1.41
C THR A 68 -0.74 6.81 -2.17
N ASN A 69 -2.06 6.69 -2.03
CA ASN A 69 -2.90 5.60 -2.51
C ASN A 69 -4.10 6.11 -3.35
N LEU A 70 -4.04 7.34 -3.88
CA LEU A 70 -5.16 7.98 -4.57
C LEU A 70 -5.75 7.11 -5.72
N GLU A 71 -4.90 6.43 -6.50
CA GLU A 71 -5.39 5.54 -7.56
C GLU A 71 -6.27 4.40 -7.02
N PHE A 72 -5.93 3.88 -5.83
CA PHE A 72 -6.73 2.89 -5.14
C PHE A 72 -8.00 3.51 -4.55
N GLU A 73 -7.93 4.70 -3.96
CA GLU A 73 -9.12 5.40 -3.45
C GLU A 73 -10.13 5.67 -4.58
N MET A 74 -9.65 6.09 -5.75
CA MET A 74 -10.49 6.28 -6.93
C MET A 74 -11.06 4.97 -7.46
N LEU A 75 -10.31 3.86 -7.38
CA LEU A 75 -10.84 2.53 -7.72
C LEU A 75 -11.99 2.14 -6.79
N MET A 76 -11.84 2.44 -5.49
CA MET A 76 -12.82 2.10 -4.46
C MET A 76 -14.00 3.07 -4.37
N ALA A 77 -13.89 4.25 -4.99
CA ALA A 77 -14.89 5.31 -4.91
C ALA A 77 -16.33 4.83 -5.18
N PRO A 78 -16.64 4.05 -6.23
CA PRO A 78 -18.02 3.62 -6.51
C PRO A 78 -18.68 2.84 -5.35
N VAL A 79 -17.87 2.09 -4.59
CA VAL A 79 -18.34 1.30 -3.45
C VAL A 79 -18.36 2.12 -2.15
N LEU A 80 -17.42 3.05 -1.99
CA LEU A 80 -17.30 3.87 -0.78
C LEU A 80 -18.25 5.07 -0.77
N THR A 81 -18.50 5.71 -1.91
CA THR A 81 -19.37 6.90 -2.04
C THR A 81 -20.74 6.73 -1.36
N PRO A 82 -21.53 5.65 -1.59
CA PRO A 82 -22.83 5.49 -0.94
C PRO A 82 -22.75 5.19 0.58
N LEU A 83 -21.57 4.81 1.10
CA LEU A 83 -21.36 4.55 2.52
C LEU A 83 -20.95 5.82 3.28
N ILE A 84 -20.26 6.74 2.60
CA ILE A 84 -19.73 7.98 3.19
C ILE A 84 -20.73 9.14 3.10
N LEU A 85 -21.41 9.28 1.96
CA LEU A 85 -22.29 10.43 1.67
C LEU A 85 -23.72 10.25 2.20
N LYS A 86 -23.89 9.60 3.36
CA LYS A 86 -25.20 9.50 4.03
C LYS A 86 -25.53 10.75 4.82
#